data_AF-A0A3C1UXI0-F1
#
_entry.id   AF-A0A3C1UXI0-F1
#
_cell.length_a   1.000
_cell.length_b   1.000
_cell.length_c   1.000
_cell.angle_alpha   90.00
_cell.angle_beta   90.00
_cell.angle_gamma   90.00
#
_symmetry.space_group_name_H-M   'P 1'
#
loop_
_entity.id
_entity.type
_entity.pdbx_description
1 polymer ?
#
loop_
_entity_poly.entity_id
_entity_poly.type
_entity_poly.pdbx_seq_one_letter_code
_entity_poly.pdbx_strand_id
1 'polypeptide(L)' 'MSRGNSKQLTYEVRPAGSNPKVAFKSSDTSVATVSEDGVVVGVKAGVATITLTAEDGSTCEWTVTVTASGSIWG' A
#
# COMPACT_ATOMS: atom_id res chain seq x y z
N MET A 1 -9.70 1.37 2.68
CA MET A 1 -9.22 1.45 4.09
C MET A 1 -9.66 2.76 4.70
N SER A 2 -9.82 2.85 6.02
CA SER A 2 -10.18 4.11 6.70
C SER A 2 -8.94 4.98 6.94
N ARG A 3 -9.09 6.31 7.02
CA ARG A 3 -8.00 7.23 7.44
C ARG A 3 -7.36 6.79 8.76
N GLY A 4 -6.02 6.74 8.81
CA GLY A 4 -5.22 6.30 9.97
C GLY A 4 -5.07 4.78 10.08
N ASN A 5 -5.73 4.00 9.23
CA ASN A 5 -5.64 2.55 9.24
C ASN A 5 -4.45 2.09 8.39
N SER A 6 -3.66 1.17 8.93
CA SER A 6 -2.55 0.51 8.23
C SER A 6 -2.98 -0.86 7.74
N LYS A 7 -2.59 -1.22 6.53
CA LYS A 7 -2.80 -2.55 5.96
C LYS A 7 -1.50 -3.06 5.36
N GLN A 8 -1.10 -4.27 5.76
CA GLN A 8 0.03 -4.94 5.15
C GLN A 8 -0.38 -5.44 3.76
N LEU A 9 0.46 -5.14 2.77
CA LEU A 9 0.32 -5.70 1.44
C LEU A 9 0.71 -7.16 1.46
N THR A 10 -0.18 -8.02 0.98
CA THR A 10 0.10 -9.45 0.84
C THR A 10 0.51 -9.71 -0.60
N TYR A 11 1.81 -9.95 -0.84
CA TYR A 11 2.35 -10.36 -2.13
C TYR A 11 2.95 -11.77 -2.01
N GLU A 12 2.82 -12.57 -3.07
CA GLU A 12 3.44 -13.90 -3.14
C GLU A 12 4.76 -13.79 -3.90
N VAL A 13 5.84 -14.20 -3.25
CA VAL A 13 7.17 -14.30 -3.87
C VAL A 13 7.44 -15.76 -4.20
N ARG A 14 7.93 -16.02 -5.43
CA ARG A 14 8.38 -17.35 -5.85
C ARG A 14 9.87 -17.34 -6.25
N PRO A 15 10.66 -18.33 -5.79
CA PRO A 15 10.29 -19.43 -4.90
C PRO A 15 10.03 -18.96 -3.45
N ALA A 16 9.10 -19.64 -2.76
CA ALA A 16 8.70 -19.29 -1.40
C ALA A 16 9.90 -19.35 -0.44
N GLY A 17 10.14 -18.26 0.30
CA GLY A 17 11.28 -18.13 1.22
C GLY A 17 12.36 -17.14 0.78
N SER A 18 12.25 -16.56 -0.42
CA SER A 18 13.05 -15.39 -0.79
C SER A 18 12.34 -14.12 -0.30
N ASN A 19 13.06 -13.21 0.36
CA ASN A 19 12.64 -11.83 0.63
C ASN A 19 13.29 -10.94 -0.45
N PRO A 20 12.80 -10.94 -1.69
CA PRO A 20 13.35 -10.11 -2.75
C PRO A 20 13.26 -8.68 -2.28
N LYS A 21 14.32 -7.91 -2.52
CA LYS A 21 14.28 -6.48 -2.35
C LYS A 21 13.24 -5.94 -3.33
N VAL A 22 12.10 -5.51 -2.78
CA VAL A 22 11.02 -4.87 -3.53
C VAL A 22 10.97 -3.42 -3.10
N ALA A 23 10.88 -2.52 -4.07
CA ALA A 23 10.67 -1.11 -3.83
C ALA A 23 9.18 -0.81 -3.93
N PHE A 24 8.64 -0.15 -2.91
CA PHE A 24 7.27 0.34 -2.92
C PHE A 24 7.25 1.85 -3.17
N LYS A 25 6.31 2.30 -4.00
CA LYS A 25 6.09 3.72 -4.27
C LYS A 25 4.61 4.03 -4.21
N SER A 26 4.24 5.09 -3.50
CA SER A 26 2.89 5.64 -3.58
C SER A 26 2.80 6.69 -4.66
N SER A 27 1.69 6.71 -5.40
CA SER A 27 1.36 7.78 -6.34
C SER A 27 1.02 9.09 -5.62
N ASP A 28 0.51 9.01 -4.38
CA ASP A 28 0.12 10.16 -3.58
C ASP A 28 0.29 9.88 -2.09
N THR A 29 1.41 10.33 -1.52
CA THR A 29 1.74 10.17 -0.10
C THR A 29 0.86 11.00 0.83
N SER A 30 0.14 12.00 0.30
CA SER A 30 -0.84 12.78 1.08
C SER A 30 -2.12 11.98 1.30
N VAL A 31 -2.41 11.00 0.43
CA VAL A 31 -3.55 10.09 0.54
C VAL A 31 -3.16 8.78 1.22
N ALA A 32 -2.10 8.11 0.76
CA ALA A 32 -1.60 6.88 1.37
C ALA A 32 -0.08 6.77 1.28
N THR A 33 0.56 6.35 2.36
CA THR A 33 2.01 6.08 2.40
C THR A 33 2.26 4.58 2.43
N VAL A 34 3.43 4.14 1.98
CA VAL A 34 3.85 2.74 2.04
C VAL A 34 5.26 2.66 2.60
N SER A 35 5.47 1.74 3.54
CA SER A 35 6.78 1.49 4.17
C SER A 35 7.59 0.47 3.36
N GLU A 36 8.89 0.37 3.64
CA GLU A 36 9.77 -0.61 2.97
C GLU A 36 9.33 -2.06 3.19
N ASP A 37 8.71 -2.36 4.33
CA ASP A 37 8.11 -3.67 4.63
C ASP A 37 6.77 -3.93 3.91
N GLY A 38 6.30 -3.00 3.06
CA GLY A 38 5.02 -3.11 2.35
C GLY A 38 3.80 -2.77 3.21
N VAL A 39 3.99 -2.03 4.31
CA VAL A 39 2.88 -1.56 5.17
C VAL A 39 2.32 -0.26 4.59
N VAL A 40 1.07 -0.30 4.12
CA VAL A 40 0.37 0.86 3.57
C VAL A 40 -0.45 1.54 4.66
N VAL A 41 -0.31 2.85 4.83
CA VAL A 41 -1.05 3.65 5.81
C VAL A 41 -1.87 4.71 5.09
N GLY A 42 -3.19 4.70 5.31
CA GLY A 42 -4.07 5.74 4.78
C GLY A 42 -3.93 7.04 5.57
N VAL A 43 -3.53 8.13 4.92
CA VAL A 43 -3.29 9.45 5.53
C VAL A 43 -4.51 10.37 5.42
N LYS A 44 -5.15 10.38 4.24
CA LYS A 44 -6.29 11.24 3.92
C LYS A 44 -7.26 10.49 2.99
N ALA A 45 -8.54 10.82 3.10
CA ALA A 45 -9.54 10.29 2.17
C ALA A 45 -9.21 10.67 0.72
N GLY A 46 -9.27 9.70 -0.18
CA GLY A 46 -8.84 9.82 -1.57
C GLY A 46 -8.49 8.45 -2.16
N VAL A 47 -7.97 8.46 -3.39
CA VAL A 47 -7.46 7.26 -4.05
C VAL A 47 -5.97 7.45 -4.31
N ALA A 48 -5.16 6.49 -3.90
CA ALA A 48 -3.74 6.42 -4.19
C ALA A 48 -3.42 5.05 -4.80
N THR A 49 -2.44 5.00 -5.69
CA THR A 49 -1.95 3.74 -6.26
C THR A 49 -0.57 3.45 -5.68
N ILE A 50 -0.38 2.25 -5.15
CA ILE A 50 0.91 1.76 -4.68
C ILE A 50 1.51 0.87 -5.75
N THR A 51 2.69 1.22 -6.25
CA THR A 51 3.45 0.43 -7.21
C THR A 51 4.55 -0.32 -6.47
N LEU A 52 4.58 -1.64 -6.62
CA LEU A 52 5.63 -2.54 -6.17
C LEU A 52 6.54 -2.85 -7.36
N THR A 53 7.84 -2.66 -7.19
CA THR A 53 8.87 -3.00 -8.20
C THR A 53 9.84 -4.00 -7.61
N ALA A 54 9.96 -5.18 -8.20
CA ALA A 54 10.94 -6.19 -7.82
C ALA A 54 12.31 -5.91 -8.45
N GLU A 55 13.37 -6.46 -7.85
CA GLU A 55 14.75 -6.32 -8.35
C GLU A 55 14.92 -6.82 -9.80
N ASP A 56 14.15 -7.83 -10.20
CA ASP A 56 14.12 -8.37 -11.57
C ASP A 56 13.43 -7.43 -12.59
N GLY A 57 12.91 -6.28 -12.14
CA GLY A 57 12.18 -5.30 -12.96
C GLY A 57 10.69 -5.58 -13.11
N SER A 58 10.18 -6.66 -12.50
CA SER A 58 8.74 -6.94 -12.44
C SER A 58 8.00 -5.90 -11.61
N THR A 59 6.86 -5.40 -12.10
CA THR A 59 6.05 -4.40 -11.40
C THR A 59 4.63 -4.88 -11.13
N CYS A 60 4.08 -4.56 -9.96
CA CYS A 60 2.68 -4.75 -9.60
C CYS A 60 2.07 -3.44 -9.09
N GLU A 61 0.80 -3.20 -9.38
CA GLU A 61 0.08 -2.01 -8.93
C GLU A 61 -1.08 -2.38 -8.02
N TRP A 62 -1.27 -1.60 -6.96
CA TRP A 62 -2.36 -1.74 -6.01
C TRP A 62 -3.07 -0.42 -5.79
N THR A 63 -4.34 -0.37 -6.19
CA THR A 63 -5.18 0.79 -5.93
C THR A 63 -5.69 0.76 -4.49
N VAL A 64 -5.32 1.79 -3.75
CA VAL A 64 -5.69 2.03 -2.36
C VAL A 64 -6.72 3.15 -2.31
N THR A 65 -7.96 2.77 -2.05
CA THR A 65 -9.03 3.73 -1.74
C THR A 65 -9.06 3.97 -0.24
N VAL A 66 -8.71 5.19 0.16
CA VAL A 66 -8.84 5.66 1.55
C VAL A 66 -10.19 6.36 1.68
N THR A 67 -11.08 5.77 2.46
CA THR A 67 -12.34 6.39 2.83
C THR A 67 -12.15 7.17 4.13
N ALA A 68 -12.74 8.36 4.21
CA ALA A 68 -12.94 8.99 5.51
C ALA A 68 -13.91 8.08 6.27
N SER A 69 -13.45 7.41 7.32
CA SER A 69 -14.38 6.82 8.28
C SER A 69 -14.94 7.99 9.08
N GLY A 70 -16.00 8.60 8.54
CA GLY A 70 -16.94 9.32 9.36
C GLY A 70 -17.69 8.28 10.18
N SER A 71 -17.44 8.23 11.49
CA SER A 71 -18.39 7.66 12.42
C SER A 71 -19.67 8.49 12.30
N ILE A 72 -20.71 7.96 11.66
CA ILE A 72 -22.06 8.45 11.93
C ILE A 72 -22.39 7.94 13.34
N TRP A 73 -22.58 8.85 14.30
CA TRP A 73 -23.17 8.48 15.57
C TRP A 73 -24.66 8.19 15.31
N GLY A 74 -25.14 7.04 15.76
CA GLY A 74 -26.55 6.70 15.92
C GLY A 74 -26.75 6.18 17.32
#